data_AF-A0A091H2M0-F1
#
_entry.id   AF-A0A091H2M0-F1
#
_cell.length_a   1.000
_cell.length_b   1.000
_cell.length_c   1.000
_cell.angle_alpha   90.00
_cell.angle_beta   90.00
_cell.angle_gamma   90.00
#
_symmetry.space_group_name_H-M   'P 1'
#
loop_
_entity.id
_entity.type
_entity.pdbx_description
1 polymer ?
#
loop_
_entity_poly.entity_id
_entity_poly.type
_entity_poly.pdbx_seq_one_letter_code
_entity_poly.pdbx_strand_id
1 'polypeptide(L)'
;DLIYCGRKLRDDQTLDFYGIQPGSTVHVLRKSWPEPDQKPEPVDKVAAVREFRVLHTALHSSPAYRDAVFKMLGNKESLDQIIVATPGLSSDPVALGVLQDKDLFSVFADPNMLDT
;
A
#
# COMPACT_ATOMS: atom_id res chain seq x y z
N ASP A 1 -11.39 -11.39 -16.74
CA ASP A 1 -10.62 -11.57 -17.99
C ASP A 1 -10.61 -13.05 -18.38
N LEU A 2 -10.71 -13.34 -19.68
CA LEU A 2 -10.56 -14.69 -20.23
C LEU A 2 -9.15 -14.85 -20.78
N ILE A 3 -8.52 -15.99 -20.52
CA ILE A 3 -7.16 -16.31 -20.97
C ILE A 3 -7.13 -17.68 -21.67
N TYR A 4 -6.52 -17.74 -22.85
CA TYR A 4 -6.26 -18.96 -23.61
C TYR A 4 -4.80 -18.98 -24.07
N CYS A 5 -4.08 -20.08 -23.80
CA CYS A 5 -2.66 -20.24 -24.13
C CYS A 5 -1.78 -19.04 -23.70
N GLY A 6 -2.03 -18.49 -22.51
CA GLY A 6 -1.30 -17.33 -21.97
C GLY A 6 -1.68 -15.97 -22.59
N ARG A 7 -2.63 -15.94 -23.53
CA ARG A 7 -3.12 -14.71 -24.18
C ARG A 7 -4.48 -14.32 -23.63
N LYS A 8 -4.65 -13.05 -23.27
CA LYS A 8 -5.96 -12.48 -22.94
C LYS A 8 -6.81 -12.40 -24.22
N LEU A 9 -8.02 -12.94 -24.14
CA LEU A 9 -9.00 -12.83 -25.22
C LEU A 9 -9.57 -11.40 -25.24
N ARG A 10 -9.77 -10.87 -26.45
CA ARG A 10 -10.42 -9.58 -26.66
C ARG A 10 -11.85 -9.80 -27.17
N ASP A 11 -12.75 -8.90 -26.80
CA ASP A 11 -14.18 -9.01 -27.13
C ASP A 11 -14.46 -8.77 -28.62
N ASP A 12 -13.58 -8.05 -29.31
CA ASP A 12 -13.66 -7.72 -30.74
C ASP A 12 -13.15 -8.84 -31.66
N GLN A 13 -12.76 -9.98 -31.10
CA GLN A 13 -12.05 -11.03 -31.83
C GLN A 13 -12.72 -12.41 -31.68
N THR A 14 -12.78 -13.17 -32.78
CA THR A 14 -13.44 -14.48 -32.82
C THR A 14 -12.63 -15.57 -32.11
N LEU A 15 -13.31 -16.63 -31.67
CA LEU A 15 -12.67 -17.82 -31.08
C LEU A 15 -11.70 -18.50 -32.06
N ASP A 16 -12.06 -18.52 -33.35
CA ASP A 16 -11.23 -19.09 -34.43
C ASP A 16 -9.91 -18.35 -34.60
N PHE A 17 -9.89 -17.03 -34.43
CA PHE A 17 -8.65 -16.24 -34.48
C PHE A 17 -7.65 -16.67 -33.41
N TYR A 18 -8.15 -17.09 -32.24
CA TYR A 18 -7.31 -17.63 -31.17
C TYR A 18 -7.04 -19.13 -31.32
N GLY A 19 -7.62 -19.79 -32.33
CA GLY A 19 -7.47 -21.24 -32.56
C GLY A 19 -8.21 -22.09 -31.54
N ILE A 20 -9.24 -21.55 -30.88
CA ILE A 20 -9.99 -22.27 -29.84
C ILE A 20 -10.90 -23.30 -30.50
N GLN A 21 -10.71 -24.58 -30.16
CA GLN A 21 -11.47 -25.71 -30.70
C GLN A 21 -12.26 -26.43 -29.59
N PRO A 22 -13.28 -27.24 -29.93
CA PRO A 22 -13.95 -28.09 -28.95
C PRO A 22 -12.96 -28.91 -28.12
N GLY A 23 -13.11 -28.89 -26.80
CA GLY A 23 -12.17 -29.52 -25.85
C GLY A 23 -11.02 -28.60 -25.37
N SER A 24 -10.90 -27.40 -25.92
CA SER A 24 -9.96 -26.39 -25.42
C SER A 24 -10.31 -25.91 -24.01
N THR A 25 -9.30 -25.64 -23.19
CA THR A 25 -9.47 -25.08 -21.84
C THR A 25 -9.23 -23.57 -21.87
N VAL A 26 -10.21 -22.80 -21.39
CA VAL A 26 -10.11 -21.34 -21.23
C VAL A 26 -10.10 -21.02 -19.74
N HIS A 27 -9.13 -20.21 -19.30
CA HIS A 27 -9.01 -19.79 -17.92
C HIS A 27 -9.80 -18.50 -17.68
N VAL A 28 -10.56 -18.47 -16.58
CA VAL A 28 -11.28 -17.28 -16.13
C VAL A 28 -10.50 -16.64 -14.99
N LEU A 29 -9.94 -15.46 -15.24
CA LEU A 29 -9.35 -14.63 -14.19
C LEU A 29 -10.41 -13.66 -13.70
N ARG A 30 -10.93 -13.90 -12.49
CA ARG A 30 -11.76 -12.93 -11.78
C ARG A 30 -10.85 -11.77 -11.40
N LYS A 31 -11.05 -10.61 -12.03
CA LYS A 31 -10.54 -9.36 -11.45
C LYS A 31 -11.28 -9.21 -10.12
N SER A 32 -10.54 -9.06 -9.02
CA SER A 32 -11.12 -8.47 -7.82
C SER A 32 -11.91 -7.25 -8.26
N TRP A 33 -13.12 -7.09 -7.71
CA TRP A 33 -13.90 -5.87 -7.94
C TRP A 33 -12.93 -4.70 -7.78
N PRO A 34 -12.83 -3.75 -8.72
CA PRO A 34 -11.97 -2.60 -8.49
C PRO A 34 -12.42 -2.03 -7.16
N GLU A 35 -11.51 -2.03 -6.18
CA GLU A 35 -11.75 -1.37 -4.90
C GLU A 35 -12.26 0.04 -5.29
N PRO A 36 -13.42 0.48 -4.79
CA PRO A 36 -13.91 1.81 -5.13
C PRO A 36 -12.78 2.80 -4.92
N ASP A 37 -12.51 3.62 -5.94
CA ASP A 37 -11.41 4.57 -5.96
C ASP A 37 -11.48 5.40 -4.67
N GLN A 38 -10.60 5.08 -3.71
CA GLN A 38 -10.60 5.70 -2.40
C GLN A 38 -10.08 7.11 -2.61
N LYS A 39 -11.01 8.06 -2.77
CA LYS A 39 -10.65 9.47 -2.77
C LYS A 39 -9.99 9.74 -1.41
N PRO A 40 -8.72 10.19 -1.37
CA PRO A 40 -8.08 10.50 -0.11
C PRO A 40 -8.93 11.54 0.61
N GLU A 41 -9.18 11.32 1.91
CA GLU A 41 -9.85 12.31 2.72
C GLU A 41 -9.08 13.63 2.62
N PRO A 42 -9.78 14.78 2.54
CA PRO A 42 -9.10 16.07 2.50
C PRO A 42 -8.29 16.27 3.77
N VAL A 43 -6.97 16.19 3.64
CA VAL A 43 -6.03 16.42 4.73
C VAL A 43 -5.86 17.92 4.94
N ASP A 44 -6.13 18.40 6.15
CA ASP A 44 -5.65 19.71 6.57
C ASP A 44 -4.13 19.67 6.62
N LYS A 45 -3.50 20.21 5.57
CA LYS A 45 -2.04 20.20 5.40
C LYS A 45 -1.32 20.91 6.55
N VAL A 46 -1.92 21.94 7.14
CA VAL A 46 -1.30 22.69 8.25
C VAL A 46 -1.32 21.85 9.51
N ALA A 47 -2.47 21.23 9.82
CA ALA A 47 -2.57 20.31 10.95
C ALA A 47 -1.64 19.11 10.77
N ALA A 48 -1.62 18.50 9.59
CA ALA A 48 -0.78 17.35 9.29
C ALA A 48 0.71 17.65 9.44
N VAL A 49 1.20 18.78 8.91
CA VAL A 49 2.61 19.19 9.07
C VAL A 49 2.96 19.44 10.54
N ARG A 50 2.04 20.03 11.32
CA ARG A 50 2.24 20.25 12.76
C ARG A 50 2.35 18.93 13.51
N GLU A 51 1.40 18.02 13.32
CA GLU A 51 1.41 16.71 14.00
C GLU A 51 2.61 15.87 13.56
N PHE A 52 2.94 15.90 12.26
CA PHE A 52 4.13 15.25 11.73
C PHE A 52 5.41 15.75 12.41
N ARG A 53 5.57 17.07 12.56
CA ARG A 53 6.73 17.66 13.25
C ARG A 53 6.83 17.23 14.71
N VAL A 54 5.70 17.14 15.42
CA VAL A 54 5.67 16.67 16.82
C VAL A 54 6.12 15.21 16.90
N LEU A 55 5.55 14.33 16.07
CA LEU A 55 5.92 12.92 16.00
C LEU A 55 7.41 12.76 15.64
N HIS A 56 7.85 13.46 14.60
CA HIS A 56 9.23 13.43 14.12
C HIS A 56 10.22 13.87 15.21
N THR A 57 9.89 14.93 15.97
CA THR A 57 10.71 15.40 17.09
C THR A 57 10.79 14.35 18.21
N ALA A 58 9.68 13.66 18.51
CA ALA A 58 9.66 12.59 19.50
C ALA A 58 10.51 11.37 19.07
N LEU A 59 10.44 10.99 17.78
CA LEU A 59 11.24 9.91 17.22
C LEU A 59 12.73 10.25 17.19
N HIS A 60 13.08 11.49 16.86
CA HIS A 60 14.47 11.94 16.83
C HIS A 60 15.08 12.09 18.23
N SER A 61 14.33 12.69 19.17
CA SER A 61 14.86 13.04 20.50
C SER A 61 15.15 11.83 21.38
N SER A 62 14.48 10.69 21.14
CA SER A 62 14.62 9.49 21.97
C SER A 62 14.81 8.22 21.14
N PRO A 63 16.03 7.66 21.08
CA PRO A 63 16.29 6.39 20.40
C PRO A 63 15.45 5.24 20.96
N ALA A 64 15.24 5.22 22.28
CA ALA A 64 14.42 4.19 22.93
C ALA A 64 12.94 4.30 22.53
N TYR A 65 12.42 5.52 22.40
CA TYR A 65 11.05 5.74 21.92
C TYR A 65 10.93 5.32 20.45
N ARG A 66 11.89 5.70 19.61
CA ARG A 66 11.94 5.29 18.20
C ARG A 66 11.93 3.77 18.05
N ASP A 67 12.77 3.06 18.80
CA ASP A 67 12.84 1.60 18.76
C ASP A 67 11.54 0.96 19.26
N ALA A 68 10.91 1.54 20.30
CA ALA A 68 9.61 1.09 20.80
C ALA A 68 8.49 1.27 19.76
N VAL A 69 8.46 2.42 19.07
CA VAL A 69 7.51 2.70 17.98
C VAL A 69 7.74 1.75 16.81
N PHE A 70 9.00 1.56 16.39
CA PHE A 70 9.31 0.61 15.31
C PHE A 70 8.88 -0.82 15.67
N LYS A 71 9.13 -1.25 16.91
CA LYS A 71 8.67 -2.56 17.40
C LYS A 71 7.15 -2.67 17.43
N MET A 72 6.45 -1.60 17.78
CA MET A 72 4.98 -1.54 17.73
C MET A 72 4.49 -1.66 16.27
N LEU A 73 5.09 -0.95 15.32
CA LEU A 73 4.74 -1.01 13.90
C LEU A 73 5.07 -2.38 13.27
N GLY A 74 6.12 -3.06 13.75
CA GLY A 74 6.46 -4.42 13.37
C GLY A 74 5.54 -5.49 13.98
N ASN A 75 4.74 -5.16 15.00
CA ASN A 75 3.73 -6.07 15.52
C ASN A 75 2.52 -6.08 14.57
N LYS A 76 2.22 -7.25 14.01
CA LYS A 76 1.11 -7.45 13.06
C LYS A 76 -0.24 -6.98 13.62
N GLU A 77 -0.54 -7.28 14.88
CA GLU A 77 -1.81 -6.89 15.51
C GLU A 77 -1.91 -5.37 15.65
N SER A 78 -0.84 -4.72 16.13
CA SER A 78 -0.80 -3.26 16.26
C SER A 78 -0.89 -2.56 14.91
N LEU A 79 -0.22 -3.08 13.88
CA LEU A 79 -0.28 -2.53 12.53
C LEU A 79 -1.67 -2.75 11.90
N ASP A 80 -2.27 -3.92 12.09
CA ASP A 80 -3.62 -4.21 11.60
C ASP A 80 -4.64 -3.25 12.24
N GLN A 81 -4.49 -2.89 13.52
CA GLN A 81 -5.32 -1.87 14.17
C GLN A 81 -5.15 -0.48 13.53
N ILE A 82 -3.93 -0.09 13.16
CA ILE A 82 -3.66 1.18 12.46
C ILE A 82 -4.29 1.17 11.06
N ILE A 83 -4.19 0.06 10.34
CA ILE A 83 -4.80 -0.12 9.01
C ILE A 83 -6.33 -0.04 9.09
N VAL A 84 -6.94 -0.62 10.12
CA VAL A 84 -8.39 -0.52 10.35
C VAL A 84 -8.80 0.94 10.61
N ALA A 85 -8.00 1.68 11.40
CA ALA A 85 -8.24 3.09 11.66
C ALA A 85 -7.99 3.98 10.43
N THR A 86 -7.09 3.56 9.54
CA THR A 86 -6.69 4.30 8.32
C THR A 86 -6.68 3.36 7.11
N PRO A 87 -7.85 3.02 6.53
CA PRO A 87 -7.96 2.01 5.47
C PRO A 87 -7.09 2.31 4.24
N GLY A 88 -6.90 3.59 3.92
CA GLY A 88 -6.05 4.03 2.82
C GLY A 88 -4.58 3.59 2.95
N LEU A 89 -4.10 3.33 4.17
CA LEU A 89 -2.76 2.82 4.41
C LEU A 89 -2.56 1.42 3.80
N SER A 90 -3.59 0.57 3.80
CA SER A 90 -3.51 -0.77 3.18
C SER A 90 -3.30 -0.72 1.66
N SER A 91 -3.73 0.37 1.03
CA SER A 91 -3.62 0.59 -0.41
C SER A 91 -2.35 1.36 -0.80
N ASP A 92 -1.54 1.79 0.18
CA ASP A 92 -0.28 2.50 -0.03
C ASP A 92 0.92 1.60 0.36
N PRO A 93 1.45 0.81 -0.60
CA PRO A 93 2.59 -0.06 -0.32
C PRO A 93 3.87 0.72 0.00
N VAL A 94 3.97 1.99 -0.44
CA VAL A 94 5.14 2.84 -0.16
C VAL A 94 5.13 3.24 1.31
N ALA A 95 3.99 3.73 1.81
CA ALA A 95 3.83 4.10 3.22
C ALA A 95 4.04 2.89 4.15
N LEU A 96 3.48 1.72 3.81
CA LEU A 96 3.71 0.49 4.57
C LEU A 96 5.18 0.08 4.59
N GLY A 97 5.88 0.20 3.45
CA GLY A 97 7.32 -0.06 3.38
C GLY A 97 8.12 0.83 4.33
N VAL A 98 7.80 2.13 4.39
CA VAL A 98 8.46 3.07 5.30
C VAL A 98 8.23 2.71 6.77
N LEU A 99 7.04 2.20 7.14
CA LEU A 99 6.71 1.84 8.52
C LEU A 99 7.31 0.50 8.95
N GLN A 100 7.57 -0.43 8.03
CA GLN A 100 8.00 -1.80 8.32
C GLN A 100 9.50 -2.03 8.10
N ASP A 101 10.11 -1.34 7.15
CA ASP A 101 11.54 -1.47 6.86
C ASP A 101 12.36 -0.61 7.82
N LYS A 102 13.37 -1.22 8.44
CA LYS A 102 14.18 -0.55 9.48
C LYS A 102 15.00 0.61 8.92
N ASP A 103 15.53 0.46 7.72
CA ASP A 103 16.39 1.46 7.12
C ASP A 103 15.54 2.63 6.62
N LEU A 104 14.39 2.35 6.00
CA LEU A 104 13.43 3.39 5.60
C LEU A 104 12.84 4.12 6.80
N PHE A 105 12.48 3.42 7.88
CA PHE A 105 11.98 4.04 9.11
C PHE A 105 13.03 4.92 9.78
N SER A 106 14.31 4.54 9.67
CA SER A 106 15.42 5.34 10.21
C SER A 106 15.59 6.66 9.44
N VAL A 107 15.46 6.63 8.12
CA VAL A 107 15.45 7.84 7.27
C VAL A 107 14.21 8.70 7.56
N PHE A 108 13.06 8.07 7.78
CA PHE A 108 11.83 8.76 8.14
C PHE A 108 11.90 9.49 9.49
N ALA A 109 12.75 9.02 10.41
CA ALA A 109 12.99 9.66 11.70
C ALA A 109 14.18 10.64 11.70
N ASP A 110 14.79 10.89 10.54
CA ASP A 110 15.95 11.78 10.39
C ASP A 110 15.53 13.25 10.32
N PRO A 111 16.08 14.14 11.18
CA PRO A 111 15.73 15.56 11.23
C PRO A 111 15.88 16.29 9.89
N ASN A 112 16.76 15.82 9.01
CA ASN A 112 16.97 16.42 7.69
C ASN A 112 15.78 16.23 6.73
N MET A 113 14.82 15.35 7.06
CA MET A 113 13.60 15.15 6.25
C MET A 113 12.62 16.34 6.32
N LEU A 114 12.73 17.21 7.34
CA LEU A 114 11.79 18.33 7.56
C LEU A 114 12.13 19.62 6.80
N ASP A 115 13.32 19.69 6.18
CA ASP A 115 13.86 20.91 5.55
C ASP A 115 13.55 21.04 4.05
N THR A 116 12.77 20.12 3.48
CA THR A 116 12.25 20.16 2.09
C THR A 116 10.75 20.43 2.05
#